data_AF-A0A925KK64-F1
#
_entry.id   AF-A0A925KK64-F1
#
_cell.length_a   1.000
_cell.length_b   1.000
_cell.length_c   1.000
_cell.angle_alpha   90.00
_cell.angle_beta   90.00
_cell.angle_gamma   90.00
#
_symmetry.space_group_name_H-M   'P 1'
#
loop_
_entity.id
_entity.type
_entity.pdbx_description
1 polymer ?
#
loop_
_entity_poly.entity_id
_entity_poly.type
_entity_poly.pdbx_seq_one_letter_code
_entity_poly.pdbx_strand_id
1 'polypeptide(L)'
;MNDPFAKNDIKIAVIGGGTGSFTLLSSLKNHTKQLAAIVNMVDDGGSTGVLRDELGTLPPGDVRQCLVALSDSPKVRDLFDYRFEEGTFGGHSFGNILLTALEKVTGSFSEA
;
A
#
# COMPACT_ATOMS: atom_id res chain seq x y z
N MET A 1 -10.93 6.81 -16.14
CA MET A 1 -9.75 7.32 -15.42
C MET A 1 -9.13 8.44 -16.25
N ASN A 2 -8.88 9.60 -15.64
CA ASN A 2 -8.06 10.64 -16.28
C ASN A 2 -6.59 10.21 -16.26
N ASP A 3 -5.79 10.59 -17.28
CA ASP A 3 -4.34 10.32 -17.27
C ASP A 3 -3.71 11.08 -16.08
N PRO A 4 -3.16 10.40 -15.06
CA PRO A 4 -2.56 11.07 -13.90
C PRO A 4 -1.18 11.68 -14.22
N PHE A 5 -0.66 11.45 -15.44
CA PHE A 5 0.67 11.86 -15.83
C PHE A 5 0.69 13.14 -16.66
N ALA A 6 1.72 13.96 -16.47
CA ALA A 6 1.96 15.13 -17.30
C ALA A 6 2.34 14.74 -18.73
N LYS A 7 1.91 15.53 -19.71
CA LYS A 7 2.36 15.38 -21.10
C LYS A 7 3.83 15.77 -21.22
N ASN A 8 4.62 14.92 -21.89
CA ASN A 8 6.03 15.10 -22.25
C ASN A 8 7.09 14.91 -21.14
N ASP A 9 6.71 14.41 -19.96
CA ASP A 9 7.66 13.98 -18.94
C ASP A 9 7.98 12.47 -19.05
N ILE A 10 9.15 12.07 -18.53
CA ILE A 10 9.52 10.65 -18.41
C ILE A 10 8.61 9.98 -17.38
N LYS A 11 7.81 9.00 -17.84
CA LYS A 11 6.95 8.16 -17.00
C LYS A 11 7.73 6.92 -16.56
N ILE A 12 7.73 6.63 -15.26
CA ILE A 12 8.44 5.49 -14.68
C ILE A 12 7.43 4.56 -14.02
N ALA A 13 7.45 3.29 -14.43
CA ALA A 13 6.70 2.23 -13.76
C ALA A 13 7.65 1.34 -12.96
N VAL A 14 7.37 1.17 -11.67
CA VAL A 14 8.02 0.20 -10.80
C VAL A 14 7.13 -1.03 -10.73
N ILE A 15 7.66 -2.20 -11.10
CA ILE A 15 6.94 -3.47 -11.06
C ILE A 15 7.64 -4.37 -10.05
N GLY A 16 6.93 -4.83 -9.03
CA GLY A 16 7.52 -5.66 -7.98
C GLY A 16 6.63 -5.83 -6.76
N GLY A 17 7.25 -5.94 -5.59
CA GLY A 17 6.60 -6.02 -4.29
C GLY A 17 7.58 -5.68 -3.17
N GLY A 18 7.12 -5.78 -1.93
CA GLY A 18 7.94 -5.71 -0.73
C GLY A 18 8.87 -4.50 -0.59
N THR A 19 10.00 -4.73 0.08
CA THR A 19 10.94 -3.69 0.51
C THR A 19 11.73 -3.07 -0.65
N GLY A 20 12.03 -3.83 -1.71
CA GLY A 20 12.74 -3.31 -2.88
C GLY A 20 11.95 -2.21 -3.58
N SER A 21 10.65 -2.45 -3.79
CA SER A 21 9.74 -1.45 -4.37
C SER A 21 9.60 -0.22 -3.47
N PHE A 22 9.49 -0.43 -2.15
CA PHE A 22 9.45 0.65 -1.17
C PHE A 22 10.68 1.57 -1.27
N THR A 23 11.89 1.01 -1.29
CA THR A 23 13.14 1.77 -1.38
C THR A 23 13.22 2.57 -2.68
N LEU A 24 12.92 1.94 -3.81
CA LEU A 24 12.94 2.61 -5.11
C LEU A 24 11.94 3.75 -5.18
N LEU A 25 10.68 3.52 -4.80
CA LEU A 25 9.63 4.54 -4.84
C LEU A 25 9.95 5.71 -3.88
N SER A 26 10.45 5.42 -2.67
CA SER A 26 10.82 6.44 -1.69
C SER A 26 11.94 7.36 -2.17
N SER A 27 12.86 6.84 -3.00
CA SER A 27 13.91 7.63 -3.63
C SER A 27 13.39 8.38 -4.86
N LEU A 28 12.74 7.67 -5.78
CA LEU A 28 12.27 8.21 -7.07
C LEU A 28 11.27 9.36 -6.92
N LYS A 29 10.44 9.36 -5.88
CA LYS A 29 9.45 10.44 -5.67
C LYS A 29 10.08 11.82 -5.50
N ASN A 30 11.35 11.88 -5.07
CA ASN A 30 12.09 13.14 -4.94
C ASN A 30 12.61 13.66 -6.30
N HIS A 31 12.56 12.83 -7.34
CA HIS A 31 13.03 13.17 -8.69
C HIS A 31 11.89 13.39 -9.68
N THR A 32 10.76 12.71 -9.53
CA THR A 32 9.59 12.86 -10.40
C THR A 32 8.30 12.46 -9.71
N LYS A 33 7.19 13.09 -10.12
CA LYS A 33 5.82 12.67 -9.75
C LYS A 33 5.20 11.71 -10.76
N GLN A 34 5.89 11.44 -11.86
CA GLN A 34 5.43 10.58 -12.95
C GLN A 34 5.67 9.09 -12.64
N LEU A 35 5.23 8.64 -11.47
CA LEU A 35 5.47 7.29 -10.96
C LEU A 35 4.19 6.44 -10.99
N ALA A 36 4.31 5.22 -11.51
CA ALA A 36 3.34 4.15 -11.34
C ALA A 36 3.97 3.02 -10.54
N ALA A 37 3.21 2.41 -9.62
CA ALA A 37 3.61 1.19 -8.94
C ALA A 37 2.65 0.06 -9.33
N ILE A 38 3.20 -1.03 -9.85
CA ILE A 38 2.46 -2.26 -10.16
C ILE A 38 2.96 -3.31 -9.19
N VAL A 39 2.12 -3.67 -8.23
CA VAL A 39 2.48 -4.62 -7.19
C VAL A 39 1.57 -5.83 -7.16
N ASN A 40 2.14 -6.96 -6.74
CA ASN A 40 1.36 -8.17 -6.50
C ASN A 40 0.58 -8.04 -5.17
N MET A 41 -0.53 -8.76 -5.05
CA MET A 41 -1.30 -8.88 -3.79
C MET A 41 -1.46 -10.36 -3.42
N VAL A 42 -0.39 -11.12 -3.63
CA VAL A 42 -0.35 -12.57 -3.37
C VAL A 42 0.48 -12.93 -2.15
N ASP A 43 1.29 -12.00 -1.62
CA ASP A 43 2.17 -12.27 -0.48
C ASP A 43 1.43 -12.31 0.86
N ASP A 44 1.70 -13.36 1.63
CA ASP A 44 0.92 -13.77 2.79
C ASP A 44 1.78 -14.45 3.87
N GLY A 45 2.50 -13.63 4.63
CA GLY A 45 3.10 -14.01 5.91
C GLY A 45 2.55 -13.17 7.07
N GLY A 46 2.11 -13.82 8.15
CA GLY A 46 1.71 -13.16 9.39
C GLY A 46 0.31 -12.54 9.35
N SER A 47 0.16 -11.35 9.95
CA SER A 47 -1.13 -10.68 10.14
C SER A 47 -1.91 -10.39 8.85
N THR A 48 -1.23 -10.16 7.72
CA THR A 48 -1.90 -9.92 6.44
C THR A 48 -2.61 -11.19 5.93
N GLY A 49 -2.06 -12.37 6.22
CA GLY A 49 -2.71 -13.65 5.95
C GLY A 49 -3.95 -13.86 6.80
N VAL A 50 -3.90 -13.48 8.08
CA VAL A 50 -5.06 -13.55 8.99
C VAL A 50 -6.23 -12.71 8.47
N LEU A 51 -5.99 -11.47 8.03
CA LEU A 51 -7.04 -10.61 7.48
C LEU A 51 -7.67 -11.20 6.20
N ARG A 52 -6.86 -11.81 5.33
CA ARG A 52 -7.37 -12.51 4.16
C ARG A 52 -8.25 -13.70 4.57
N ASP A 53 -7.75 -14.54 5.46
CA ASP A 53 -8.41 -15.79 5.84
C ASP A 53 -9.72 -15.52 6.61
N GLU A 54 -9.77 -14.47 7.43
CA GLU A 54 -10.95 -14.08 8.20
C GLU A 54 -11.96 -13.24 7.41
N LEU A 55 -11.49 -12.32 6.56
CA LEU A 55 -12.35 -11.33 5.89
C LEU A 55 -12.54 -11.61 4.40
N GLY A 56 -11.83 -12.57 3.82
CA GLY A 56 -11.92 -12.91 2.39
C GLY A 56 -11.55 -11.73 1.49
N THR A 57 -10.52 -10.98 1.87
CA THR A 57 -10.01 -9.79 1.15
C THR A 57 -8.60 -10.02 0.64
N LEU A 58 -8.19 -9.32 -0.41
CA LEU A 58 -6.83 -9.45 -0.92
C LEU A 58 -5.85 -8.81 0.08
N PRO A 59 -4.71 -9.44 0.39
CA PRO A 59 -3.75 -8.93 1.36
C PRO A 59 -3.19 -7.56 0.90
N PRO A 60 -3.45 -6.46 1.62
CA PRO A 60 -3.12 -5.12 1.12
C PRO A 60 -1.66 -4.69 1.40
N GLY A 61 -0.82 -5.59 1.92
CA GLY A 61 0.47 -5.25 2.52
C GLY A 61 1.45 -4.54 1.58
N ASP A 62 1.59 -5.01 0.34
CA ASP A 62 2.52 -4.43 -0.63
C ASP A 62 2.00 -3.13 -1.25
N VAL A 63 0.68 -3.04 -1.44
CA VAL A 63 0.02 -1.78 -1.81
C VAL A 63 0.21 -0.75 -0.71
N ARG A 64 -0.01 -1.13 0.56
CA ARG A 64 0.23 -0.29 1.73
C ARG A 64 1.65 0.25 1.75
N GLN A 65 2.66 -0.60 1.51
CA GLN A 65 4.05 -0.15 1.44
C GLN A 65 4.28 0.87 0.32
N CYS A 66 3.68 0.68 -0.85
CA CYS A 66 3.78 1.67 -1.94
C CYS A 66 3.13 3.00 -1.56
N LEU A 67 1.97 2.98 -0.90
CA LEU A 67 1.30 4.18 -0.40
C LEU A 67 2.16 4.93 0.63
N VAL A 68 2.78 4.20 1.56
CA VAL A 68 3.72 4.79 2.53
C VAL A 68 4.93 5.39 1.83
N ALA A 69 5.53 4.65 0.88
CA ALA A 69 6.70 5.10 0.13
C ALA A 69 6.41 6.41 -0.63
N LEU A 70 5.25 6.51 -1.27
CA LEU A 70 4.84 7.66 -2.09
C LEU A 70 4.21 8.81 -1.30
N SER A 71 3.78 8.60 -0.05
CA SER A 71 3.17 9.64 0.78
C SER A 71 4.13 10.79 1.07
N ASP A 72 3.65 12.03 1.02
CA ASP A 72 4.39 13.24 1.42
C ASP A 72 4.18 13.62 2.90
N SER A 73 3.18 13.02 3.57
CA SER A 73 2.82 13.35 4.95
C SER A 73 3.45 12.35 5.93
N PRO A 74 4.37 12.78 6.81
CA PRO A 74 4.96 11.91 7.84
C PRO A 74 3.89 11.26 8.72
N LYS A 75 2.88 12.03 9.15
CA LYS A 75 1.80 11.51 10.01
C LYS A 75 0.98 10.40 9.33
N VAL A 76 0.76 10.50 8.01
CA VAL A 76 0.04 9.45 7.27
C VAL A 76 0.92 8.21 7.14
N ARG A 77 2.23 8.37 6.93
CA ARG A 77 3.17 7.23 6.94
C ARG A 77 3.15 6.53 8.30
N ASP A 78 3.30 7.29 9.38
CA ASP A 78 3.30 6.75 10.75
C ASP A 78 1.99 6.00 11.04
N LEU A 79 0.85 6.55 10.61
CA LEU A 79 -0.45 5.90 10.77
C LEU A 79 -0.54 4.58 9.99
N PHE A 80 -0.11 4.57 8.72
CA PHE A 80 -0.13 3.37 7.90
C PHE A 80 0.88 2.31 8.35
N ASP A 81 2.01 2.72 8.94
CA ASP A 81 3.05 1.85 9.48
C ASP A 81 2.78 1.36 10.90
N TYR A 82 1.86 2.00 11.62
CA TYR A 82 1.52 1.59 12.97
C TYR A 82 1.11 0.12 13.02
N ARG A 83 1.77 -0.62 13.91
CA ARG A 83 1.47 -2.01 14.23
C ARG A 83 1.04 -2.09 15.69
N PHE A 84 -0.13 -2.67 15.93
CA PHE A 84 -0.59 -2.94 17.27
C PHE A 84 0.33 -3.98 17.92
N GLU A 85 0.82 -3.70 19.12
CA GLU A 85 1.73 -4.62 19.84
C GLU A 85 0.94 -5.62 20.69
N GLU A 86 -0.21 -5.20 21.22
CA GLU A 86 -1.00 -5.96 22.19
C GLU A 86 -2.51 -5.88 21.90
N GLY A 87 -3.29 -6.67 22.64
CA GLY A 87 -4.75 -6.72 22.54
C GLY A 87 -5.26 -7.52 21.34
N THR A 88 -6.55 -7.40 21.04
CA THR A 88 -7.22 -8.16 19.97
C THR A 88 -6.61 -7.92 18.59
N PHE A 89 -6.05 -6.73 18.35
CA PHE A 89 -5.38 -6.40 17.09
C PHE A 89 -3.87 -6.65 17.13
N GLY A 90 -3.33 -7.25 18.20
CA GLY A 90 -1.90 -7.50 18.37
C GLY A 90 -1.30 -8.17 17.13
N GLY A 91 -0.20 -7.59 16.63
CA GLY A 91 0.45 -8.02 15.40
C GLY A 91 -0.13 -7.45 14.10
N HIS A 92 -1.30 -6.80 14.11
CA HIS A 92 -1.89 -6.18 12.92
C HIS A 92 -1.33 -4.79 12.61
N SER A 93 -1.16 -4.51 11.32
CA SER A 93 -0.91 -3.15 10.84
C SER A 93 -2.23 -2.40 10.72
N PHE A 94 -2.31 -1.20 11.27
CA PHE A 94 -3.47 -0.33 11.09
C PHE A 94 -3.74 -0.03 9.61
N GLY A 95 -2.70 0.23 8.82
CA GLY A 95 -2.85 0.46 7.39
C GLY A 95 -3.51 -0.72 6.65
N ASN A 96 -3.18 -1.97 7.03
CA ASN A 96 -3.84 -3.14 6.45
C ASN A 96 -5.32 -3.20 6.84
N ILE A 97 -5.64 -2.95 8.11
CA ILE A 97 -7.03 -2.93 8.60
C ILE A 97 -7.83 -1.85 7.88
N LEU A 98 -7.27 -0.64 7.73
CA LEU A 98 -7.91 0.48 7.05
C LEU A 98 -8.22 0.14 5.58
N LEU A 99 -7.23 -0.36 4.83
CA LEU A 99 -7.41 -0.71 3.41
C LEU A 99 -8.43 -1.85 3.24
N THR A 100 -8.40 -2.84 4.13
CA THR A 100 -9.36 -3.94 4.14
C THR A 100 -10.78 -3.44 4.42
N ALA A 101 -10.94 -2.52 5.38
CA ALA A 101 -12.23 -1.92 5.69
C ALA A 101 -12.75 -1.07 4.52
N LEU A 102 -11.87 -0.29 3.87
CA LEU A 102 -12.22 0.48 2.68
C LEU A 102 -12.70 -0.43 1.54
N GLU A 103 -11.98 -1.51 1.23
CA GLU A 103 -12.42 -2.50 0.24
C GLU A 103 -13.82 -3.06 0.53
N LYS A 104 -14.11 -3.35 1.81
CA LYS A 104 -15.45 -3.83 2.21
C LYS A 104 -16.53 -2.78 2.07
N VAL A 105 -16.23 -1.52 2.35
CA VAL A 105 -17.18 -0.40 2.24
C VAL A 105 -17.45 -0.07 0.77
N THR A 106 -16.43 -0.06 -0.08
CA THR A 106 -16.58 0.24 -1.52
C THR A 106 -17.04 -0.97 -2.33
N GLY A 107 -16.80 -2.18 -1.84
CA GLY A 107 -16.99 -3.42 -2.59
C GLY A 107 -15.93 -3.66 -3.68
N SER A 108 -14.89 -2.81 -3.73
CA SER A 108 -13.82 -2.86 -4.72
C SER A 108 -12.51 -2.30 -4.18
N PHE A 109 -11.46 -3.11 -4.21
CA PHE A 109 -10.13 -2.65 -3.80
C PHE A 109 -9.58 -1.52 -4.69
N SER A 110 -9.98 -1.45 -5.97
CA SER A 110 -9.50 -0.37 -6.84
C SER A 110 -10.17 0.98 -6.56
N GLU A 111 -11.34 0.97 -5.93
CA GLU A 111 -12.09 2.17 -5.57
C GLU A 111 -11.78 2.64 -4.13
N ALA A 112 -11.30 1.72 -3.29
CA ALA A 112 -10.81 1.98 -1.93
C ALA A 112 -9.57 2.89 -1.92
#